data_AF-A0A7T8JZU2-F1
#
_entry.id   AF-A0A7T8JZU2-F1
#
_cell.length_a   1.000
_cell.length_b   1.000
_cell.length_c   1.000
_cell.angle_alpha   90.00
_cell.angle_beta   90.00
_cell.angle_gamma   90.00
#
_symmetry.space_group_name_H-M   'P 1'
#
loop_
_entity.id
_entity.type
_entity.pdbx_description
1 polymer ?
#
loop_
_entity_poly.entity_id
_entity_poly.type
_entity_poly.pdbx_seq_one_letter_code
_entity_poly.pdbx_strand_id
1 'polypeptide(L)' 'MLRYLWGEPGKQPTLFRLTSLGFGIISSPFQAMQCLRESAAALKSKYPEAAESIEANTYMDDNSDGRDSISATANCCKTS' A
#
# COMPACT_ATOMS: atom_id res chain seq x y z
N MET A 1 2.15 -8.83 -14.50
CA MET A 1 2.77 -9.60 -13.39
C MET A 1 4.22 -9.90 -13.71
N LEU A 2 5.12 -9.46 -12.82
CA LEU A 2 6.57 -9.51 -12.95
C LEU A 2 7.12 -10.93 -12.72
N ARG A 3 8.19 -11.28 -13.44
CA ARG A 3 8.89 -12.57 -13.31
C ARG A 3 10.32 -12.33 -12.87
N TYR A 4 10.89 -13.27 -12.11
CA TYR A 4 12.27 -13.21 -11.64
C TYR A 4 12.88 -14.61 -11.62
N LEU A 5 14.21 -14.68 -11.71
CA LEU A 5 14.97 -15.92 -11.59
C LEU A 5 15.58 -15.98 -10.19
N TRP A 6 15.52 -17.14 -9.54
CA TRP A 6 16.14 -17.36 -8.24
C TRP A 6 16.70 -18.79 -8.12
N GLY A 7 17.87 -18.94 -7.53
CA GLY A 7 18.53 -20.23 -7.32
C GLY A 7 19.90 -20.08 -6.65
N GLU A 8 20.42 -21.20 -6.14
CA GLU A 8 21.76 -21.24 -5.54
C GLU A 8 22.88 -21.13 -6.61
N PRO A 9 24.05 -20.58 -6.26
CA PRO A 9 25.21 -20.56 -7.16
C PRO A 9 25.56 -21.97 -7.68
N GLY A 10 25.82 -22.07 -8.98
CA GLY A 10 26.18 -23.34 -9.63
C GLY A 10 25.01 -24.28 -9.94
N LYS A 11 23.77 -23.92 -9.53
CA LYS A 11 22.55 -24.64 -9.93
C LYS A 11 21.78 -23.85 -10.99
N GLN A 12 20.97 -24.55 -11.79
CA GLN A 12 20.07 -23.89 -12.73
C GLN A 12 19.01 -23.09 -11.96
N PRO A 13 18.86 -21.78 -12.19
CA PRO A 13 17.88 -20.98 -11.47
C PRO A 13 16.46 -21.33 -11.90
N THR A 14 15.52 -21.23 -10.96
CA THR A 14 14.09 -21.43 -11.19
C THR A 14 13.41 -20.11 -11.54
N LEU A 15 12.47 -20.15 -12.48
CA LEU A 15 11.65 -18.99 -12.85
C LEU A 15 10.44 -18.88 -11.95
N PHE A 16 10.30 -17.73 -11.29
CA PHE A 16 9.19 -17.39 -10.43
C PHE A 16 8.38 -16.24 -11.01
N ARG A 17 7.15 -16.09 -10.51
CA ARG A 17 6.24 -15.01 -10.88
C ARG A 17 5.58 -14.45 -9.63
N LEU A 18 5.66 -13.13 -9.46
CA LEU A 18 4.91 -12.44 -8.41
C LEU A 18 3.42 -12.44 -8.76
N THR A 19 2.59 -12.92 -7.84
CA THR A 19 1.11 -12.93 -7.94
C THR A 19 0.46 -11.71 -7.30
N SER A 20 1.25 -10.90 -6.59
CA SER A 20 0.82 -9.69 -5.90
C SER A 20 1.75 -8.52 -6.26
N LEU A 21 1.35 -7.31 -5.90
CA LEU A 21 2.17 -6.13 -6.06
C LEU A 21 3.40 -6.24 -5.15
N GLY A 22 4.60 -6.33 -5.74
CA GLY A 22 5.83 -6.51 -4.98
C GLY A 22 6.48 -5.18 -4.59
N PHE A 23 7.17 -5.15 -3.46
CA PHE A 23 8.05 -4.04 -3.10
C PHE A 23 9.27 -3.95 -4.03
N GLY A 24 9.86 -2.76 -4.14
CA GLY A 24 11.09 -2.54 -4.93
C GLY A 24 10.90 -2.53 -6.45
N ILE A 25 9.66 -2.65 -6.95
CA ILE A 25 9.35 -2.46 -8.37
C ILE A 25 9.04 -0.99 -8.62
N ILE A 26 9.70 -0.39 -9.61
CA ILE A 26 9.61 1.05 -9.90
C ILE A 26 8.16 1.54 -10.03
N SER A 27 7.27 0.74 -10.62
CA SER A 27 5.87 1.10 -10.81
C SER A 27 4.95 0.77 -9.63
N SER A 28 5.38 -0.11 -8.72
CA SER A 28 4.53 -0.56 -7.60
C SER A 28 3.95 0.57 -6.78
N PRO A 29 4.73 1.60 -6.43
CA PRO A 29 4.21 2.65 -5.58
C PRO A 29 3.08 3.47 -6.19
N PHE A 30 3.19 3.78 -7.49
CA PHE A 30 2.10 4.41 -8.22
C PHE A 30 0.85 3.53 -8.23
N GLN A 31 1.01 2.22 -8.46
CA GLN A 31 -0.11 1.28 -8.50
C GLN A 31 -0.78 1.13 -7.12
N ALA A 32 -0.01 1.09 -6.04
CA ALA A 32 -0.52 1.04 -4.67
C ALA A 32 -1.33 2.31 -4.33
N MET A 33 -0.73 3.48 -4.57
CA MET A 33 -1.40 4.77 -4.32
C MET A 33 -2.67 4.93 -5.17
N GLN A 34 -2.64 4.53 -6.44
CA GLN A 34 -3.81 4.62 -7.32
C GLN A 34 -4.96 3.75 -6.80
N CYS A 35 -4.69 2.51 -6.43
CA CYS A 35 -5.69 1.59 -5.88
C CYS A 35 -6.32 2.14 -4.58
N LEU A 36 -5.49 2.69 -3.70
CA LEU A 36 -5.95 3.31 -2.45
C LEU A 36 -6.82 4.53 -2.72
N ARG A 37 -6.41 5.42 -3.64
CA ARG A 37 -7.17 6.64 -3.99
C ARG A 37 -8.50 6.33 -4.65
N GLU A 38 -8.56 5.35 -5.55
CA GLU A 38 -9.83 4.90 -6.15
C GLU A 38 -10.77 4.34 -5.08
N SER A 39 -10.24 3.54 -4.16
CA SER A 39 -11.01 2.98 -3.03
C SER A 39 -11.51 4.08 -2.09
N ALA A 40 -10.65 5.05 -1.77
CA ALA A 40 -11.00 6.22 -0.96
C ALA A 40 -12.12 7.04 -1.62
N ALA A 41 -12.04 7.29 -2.93
CA ALA A 41 -13.09 8.00 -3.67
C ALA A 41 -14.42 7.24 -3.64
N ALA A 42 -14.41 5.93 -3.86
CA ALA A 42 -15.61 5.09 -3.86
C ALA A 42 -16.26 4.99 -2.47
N LEU A 43 -15.47 5.04 -1.39
CA LEU A 43 -15.93 4.84 -0.02
C LEU A 43 -16.05 6.14 0.79
N LYS A 44 -15.76 7.29 0.19
CA LYS A 44 -15.72 8.60 0.87
C LYS A 44 -16.99 8.94 1.64
N SER A 45 -18.16 8.58 1.10
CA SER A 45 -19.44 8.83 1.78
C SER A 45 -19.61 8.02 3.07
N LYS A 46 -18.99 6.84 3.15
CA LYS A 46 -19.07 5.94 4.30
C LYS A 46 -17.94 6.18 5.31
N TYR A 47 -16.75 6.54 4.82
CA TYR A 47 -15.56 6.72 5.64
C TYR A 47 -14.80 8.00 5.24
N PRO A 48 -15.37 9.20 5.49
CA PRO A 48 -14.81 10.46 5.01
C PRO A 48 -13.40 10.73 5.58
N GLU A 49 -13.17 10.48 6.87
CA GLU A 49 -11.87 10.71 7.52
C GLU A 49 -10.77 9.78 6.98
N ALA A 50 -11.10 8.50 6.74
CA ALA A 50 -10.15 7.54 6.18
C ALA A 50 -9.81 7.88 4.72
N ALA A 51 -10.79 8.33 3.94
CA ALA A 51 -10.56 8.77 2.56
C ALA A 51 -9.65 10.00 2.49
N GLU A 52 -9.84 10.97 3.39
CA GLU A 52 -8.98 12.14 3.51
C GLU A 52 -7.56 11.76 3.95
N SER A 53 -7.40 10.87 4.93
CA SER A 53 -6.08 10.35 5.32
C SER A 53 -5.35 9.70 4.15
N ILE A 54 -6.02 8.85 3.36
CA ILE A 54 -5.40 8.19 2.21
C ILE A 54 -4.95 9.22 1.16
N GLU A 55 -5.75 10.26 0.94
CA GLU A 55 -5.45 11.29 -0.06
C GLU A 55 -4.25 12.17 0.37
N ALA A 56 -4.20 12.56 1.64
CA ALA A 56 -3.23 13.51 2.16
C ALA A 56 -1.94 12.87 2.70
N ASN A 57 -2.02 11.68 3.31
CA ASN A 57 -0.99 11.13 4.18
C ASN A 57 -0.39 9.80 3.69
N THR A 58 -0.80 9.31 2.53
CA THR A 58 -0.22 8.09 1.93
C THR A 58 0.91 8.41 0.95
N TYR A 59 2.05 7.77 1.16
CA TYR A 59 3.17 7.74 0.23
C TYR A 59 3.56 6.29 -0.05
N MET A 60 3.43 5.87 -1.31
CA MET A 60 3.77 4.51 -1.74
C MET A 60 2.91 3.46 -1.01
N ASP A 61 3.51 2.68 -0.12
CA ASP A 61 2.89 1.68 0.76
C ASP A 61 2.73 2.15 2.21
N ASP A 62 3.24 3.34 2.56
CA ASP A 62 3.16 3.91 3.90
C ASP A 62 2.00 4.92 4.01
N ASN A 63 1.18 4.81 5.06
CA ASN A 63 0.23 5.85 5.46
C ASN A 63 0.66 6.45 6.81
N SER A 64 1.04 7.71 6.79
CA SER A 64 1.56 8.43 7.96
C SER A 64 0.54 9.45 8.47
N ASP A 65 -0.53 8.96 9.09
CA ASP A 65 -1.55 9.82 9.70
C ASP A 65 -1.32 9.99 11.22
N GLY A 66 -1.68 11.16 11.75
CA GLY A 66 -1.45 11.53 13.14
C GLY A 66 -2.46 12.55 13.67
N ARG A 67 -2.63 12.58 14.99
CA ARG A 67 -3.48 13.54 15.71
C ARG A 67 -2.71 14.12 16.91
N ASP A 68 -3.21 15.22 17.45
CA ASP A 68 -2.55 15.96 18.54
C ASP A 68 -2.55 15.26 19.90
N SER A 69 -3.18 14.08 20.02
CA SER A 69 -3.14 13.27 21.23
C SER A 69 -2.95 11.80 20.92
N ILE A 70 -2.29 11.08 21.83
CA ILE A 70 -2.09 9.63 21.74
C ILE A 70 -3.43 8.91 21.59
N SER A 71 -4.45 9.32 22.36
CA SER A 71 -5.79 8.73 22.28
C SER A 71 -6.44 8.94 20.91
N ALA A 72 -6.31 10.12 20.33
CA ALA A 72 -6.89 10.41 19.02
C ALA A 72 -6.16 9.64 17.90
N THR A 73 -4.82 9.62 17.91
CA THR A 73 -4.01 8.87 16.95
C THR A 73 -4.28 7.36 17.05
N ALA A 74 -4.38 6.81 18.27
CA ALA A 74 -4.66 5.40 18.48
C ALA A 74 -6.06 4.98 17.99
N ASN A 75 -7.01 5.90 17.92
CA ASN A 75 -8.35 5.64 17.40
C ASN A 75 -8.47 5.86 15.90
N CYS A 76 -7.57 6.66 15.31
CA CYS A 76 -7.52 6.93 13.87
C CYS A 76 -7.28 5.66 13.02
N CYS A 77 -6.48 4.73 13.53
CA CYS A 77 -6.14 3.48 12.83
C CYS A 77 -7.12 2.32 13.10
N LYS A 78 -8.21 2.53 13.87
CA LYS A 78 -9.14 1.46 14.30
C LYS A 78 -10.37 1.29 13.40
N THR A 79 -10.34 1.79 12.17
CA THR A 79 -11.45 1.62 11.22
C THR A 79 -11.43 0.22 10.60
N SER A 80 -11.99 -0.76 11.31
CA SER A 80 -12.59 -2.00 10.79
C SER A 80 -13.65 -2.51 11.75
#